data_AF-A0A2T5IYC0-F1
#
_entry.id   AF-A0A2T5IYC0-F1
#
_cell.length_a   1.000
_cell.length_b   1.000
_cell.length_c   1.000
_cell.angle_alpha   90.00
_cell.angle_beta   90.00
_cell.angle_gamma   90.00
#
_symmetry.space_group_name_H-M   'P 1'
#
loop_
_entity.id
_entity.type
_entity.pdbx_description
1 polymer ?
#
loop_
_entity_poly.entity_id
_entity_poly.type
_entity_poly.pdbx_seq_one_letter_code
_entity_poly.pdbx_strand_id
1 'polypeptide(L)'
;MFGYSPQGLEALSTNRQRLLDALNAAAITEVTVRYFGGGDEGDVTEVIVQPELCLPQLNTQRLVYCYARGAYREGACHYFLEDKEVLLDDALRDFVFTWVDTHHSGWEINDGGSGVMTINVTLHTFTLAHTEYCMECNDYTYDLSGDGLSIITQSLDAN
;
A
#
# COMPACT_ATOMS: atom_id res chain seq x y z
N MET A 1 8.46 -11.72 2.85
CA MET A 1 8.58 -10.45 2.11
C MET A 1 8.62 -10.76 0.63
N PHE A 2 7.51 -10.58 -0.07
CA PHE A 2 7.41 -10.81 -1.51
C PHE A 2 7.79 -9.50 -2.20
N GLY A 3 9.05 -9.37 -2.61
CA GLY A 3 9.49 -8.20 -3.38
C GLY A 3 8.74 -8.07 -4.70
N TYR A 4 8.79 -6.86 -5.26
CA TYR A 4 8.30 -6.50 -6.59
C TYR A 4 8.29 -7.68 -7.59
N SER A 5 7.11 -7.98 -8.14
CA SER A 5 6.97 -8.93 -9.25
C SER A 5 6.50 -8.18 -10.51
N PRO A 6 7.06 -8.46 -11.70
CA PRO A 6 6.55 -7.90 -12.96
C PRO A 6 5.04 -8.10 -13.14
N GLN A 7 4.50 -9.19 -12.61
CA GLN A 7 3.09 -9.54 -12.60
C GLN A 7 2.25 -8.54 -11.81
N GLY A 8 2.78 -7.93 -10.75
CA GLY A 8 2.09 -6.87 -10.00
C GLY A 8 1.81 -5.64 -10.88
N LEU A 9 2.80 -5.19 -11.64
CA LEU A 9 2.64 -4.05 -12.56
C LEU A 9 1.67 -4.37 -13.71
N GLU A 10 1.70 -5.60 -14.22
CA GLU A 10 0.76 -6.08 -15.24
C GLU A 10 -0.67 -6.16 -14.69
N ALA A 11 -0.85 -6.64 -13.46
CA ALA A 11 -2.13 -6.65 -12.76
C ALA A 11 -2.67 -5.22 -12.56
N LEU A 12 -1.84 -4.27 -12.09
CA LEU A 12 -2.23 -2.86 -11.97
C LEU A 12 -2.71 -2.28 -13.30
N SER A 13 -1.94 -2.51 -14.36
CA SER A 13 -2.28 -2.03 -15.71
C SER A 13 -3.60 -2.61 -16.21
N THR A 14 -3.82 -3.90 -15.98
CA THR A 14 -5.05 -4.61 -16.34
C THR A 14 -6.26 -4.11 -15.56
N ASN A 15 -6.11 -3.96 -14.24
CA ASN A 15 -7.20 -3.60 -13.34
C ASN A 15 -7.58 -2.12 -13.43
N ARG A 16 -6.70 -1.25 -13.91
CA ARG A 16 -6.98 0.18 -14.05
C ARG A 16 -8.29 0.45 -14.80
N GLN A 17 -8.47 -0.14 -15.98
CA GLN A 17 -9.70 0.07 -16.76
C GLN A 17 -10.91 -0.61 -16.12
N ARG A 18 -10.73 -1.82 -15.57
CA ARG A 18 -11.81 -2.58 -14.94
C ARG A 18 -12.37 -1.88 -13.70
N LEU A 19 -11.50 -1.25 -12.90
CA LEU A 19 -11.90 -0.40 -11.78
C LEU A 19 -12.66 0.84 -12.26
N LEU A 20 -12.18 1.53 -13.30
CA LEU A 20 -12.88 2.68 -13.87
C LEU A 20 -14.29 2.32 -14.34
N ASP A 21 -14.43 1.19 -15.04
CA ASP A 21 -15.73 0.73 -15.55
C ASP A 21 -16.68 0.38 -14.40
N ALA A 22 -16.19 -0.34 -13.38
CA ALA A 22 -16.97 -0.72 -12.21
C ALA A 22 -17.39 0.50 -11.35
N LEU A 23 -16.49 1.47 -11.18
CA LEU A 23 -16.77 2.71 -10.45
C LEU A 23 -17.80 3.57 -11.18
N ASN A 24 -17.68 3.69 -12.51
CA ASN A 24 -18.68 4.36 -13.33
C ASN A 24 -20.05 3.66 -13.25
N ALA A 25 -20.09 2.32 -13.28
CA ALA A 25 -21.32 1.54 -13.13
C ALA A 25 -21.99 1.75 -11.76
N ALA A 26 -21.19 1.96 -10.72
CA ALA A 26 -21.63 2.31 -9.37
C ALA A 26 -21.99 3.79 -9.19
N ALA A 27 -21.90 4.61 -10.25
CA ALA A 27 -22.07 6.06 -10.22
C ALA A 27 -21.15 6.78 -9.21
N ILE A 28 -19.96 6.21 -8.98
CA ILE A 28 -18.90 6.80 -8.13
C ILE A 28 -18.00 7.65 -9.03
N THR A 29 -17.79 8.91 -8.65
CA THR A 29 -16.96 9.87 -9.40
C THR A 29 -15.55 10.01 -8.82
N GLU A 30 -15.37 9.70 -7.55
CA GLU A 30 -14.07 9.71 -6.88
C GLU A 30 -14.01 8.67 -5.76
N VAL A 31 -12.85 8.03 -5.59
CA VAL A 31 -12.55 7.14 -4.47
C VAL A 31 -11.27 7.61 -3.80
N THR A 32 -11.25 7.59 -2.48
CA THR A 32 -10.04 7.76 -1.68
C THR A 32 -9.89 6.56 -0.75
N VAL A 33 -8.75 5.87 -0.85
CA VAL A 33 -8.39 4.73 0.02
C VAL A 33 -7.20 5.15 0.87
N ARG A 34 -7.37 5.10 2.19
CA ARG A 34 -6.30 5.34 3.17
C ARG A 34 -5.81 4.02 3.72
N TYR A 35 -4.50 3.91 3.90
CA TYR A 35 -3.87 2.73 4.49
C TYR A 35 -2.79 3.13 5.48
N PHE A 36 -2.52 2.23 6.41
CA PHE A 36 -1.48 2.37 7.43
C PHE A 36 -0.91 0.99 7.76
N GLY A 37 0.37 0.96 8.08
CA GLY A 37 1.08 -0.25 8.50
C GLY A 37 2.27 0.08 9.38
N GLY A 38 2.71 -0.91 10.15
CA GLY A 38 3.81 -0.86 11.09
C GLY A 38 3.83 -2.11 11.97
N GLY A 39 5.00 -2.44 12.53
CA GLY A 39 5.15 -3.58 13.42
C GLY A 39 4.86 -4.95 12.78
N ASP A 40 4.98 -5.05 11.46
CA ASP A 40 4.74 -6.23 10.59
C ASP A 40 3.30 -6.42 10.10
N GLU A 41 2.41 -5.46 10.36
CA GLU A 41 1.03 -5.49 9.88
C GLU A 41 0.66 -4.21 9.13
N GLY A 42 -0.27 -4.31 8.19
CA GLY A 42 -0.81 -3.17 7.47
C GLY A 42 -2.22 -3.46 6.95
N ASP A 43 -3.07 -2.43 6.96
CA ASP A 43 -4.43 -2.54 6.43
C ASP A 43 -4.93 -1.20 5.86
N VAL A 44 -6.02 -1.27 5.10
CA VAL A 44 -6.81 -0.13 4.69
C VAL A 44 -7.62 0.36 5.89
N THR A 45 -7.34 1.58 6.30
CA THR A 45 -7.99 2.24 7.45
C THR A 45 -9.31 2.88 7.07
N GLU A 46 -9.46 3.33 5.83
CA GLU A 46 -10.65 4.05 5.38
C GLU A 46 -10.83 3.97 3.86
N VAL A 47 -12.08 3.81 3.41
CA VAL A 47 -12.48 3.96 2.01
C VAL A 47 -13.59 5.01 1.94
N ILE A 48 -13.32 6.11 1.25
CA ILE A 48 -14.26 7.21 1.02
C ILE A 48 -14.64 7.21 -0.47
N VAL A 49 -15.91 7.46 -0.77
CA VAL A 49 -16.38 7.63 -2.14
C VAL A 49 -17.17 8.92 -2.31
N GLN A 50 -17.18 9.46 -3.52
CA GLN A 50 -18.04 10.55 -3.94
C GLN A 50 -18.95 10.11 -5.08
N PRO A 51 -20.26 10.41 -5.03
CA PRO A 51 -20.98 10.92 -3.85
C PRO A 51 -21.07 9.85 -2.74
N GLU A 52 -21.05 10.27 -1.48
CA GLU A 52 -21.05 9.37 -0.30
C GLU A 52 -22.21 8.36 -0.30
N LEU A 53 -23.37 8.75 -0.85
CA LEU A 53 -24.54 7.87 -0.98
C LEU A 53 -24.26 6.60 -1.80
N CYS A 54 -23.21 6.59 -2.63
CA CYS A 54 -22.79 5.43 -3.40
C CYS A 54 -21.90 4.46 -2.62
N LEU A 55 -21.51 4.77 -1.37
CA LEU A 55 -20.66 3.90 -0.54
C LEU A 55 -21.17 2.44 -0.43
N PRO A 56 -22.48 2.17 -0.29
CA PRO A 56 -22.98 0.80 -0.26
C PRO A 56 -22.67 0.01 -1.55
N GLN A 57 -22.46 0.69 -2.69
CA GLN A 57 -22.14 0.03 -3.96
C GLN A 57 -20.80 -0.70 -3.93
N LEU A 58 -19.87 -0.33 -3.05
CA LEU A 58 -18.60 -1.04 -2.90
C LEU A 58 -18.80 -2.51 -2.53
N ASN A 59 -19.88 -2.82 -1.79
CA ASN A 59 -20.21 -4.16 -1.31
C ASN A 59 -21.23 -4.90 -2.19
N THR A 60 -21.68 -4.30 -3.30
CA THR A 60 -22.65 -4.92 -4.22
C THR A 60 -22.12 -4.99 -5.65
N GLN A 61 -21.40 -3.96 -6.11
CA GLN A 61 -20.80 -3.93 -7.42
C GLN A 61 -19.68 -4.96 -7.50
N ARG A 62 -19.67 -5.71 -8.61
CA ARG A 62 -18.67 -6.73 -8.90
C ARG A 62 -17.91 -6.38 -10.16
N LEU A 63 -16.70 -6.92 -10.24
CA LEU A 63 -15.84 -6.85 -11.41
C LEU A 63 -14.96 -8.10 -11.47
N VAL A 64 -14.47 -8.41 -12.67
CA VAL A 64 -13.36 -9.36 -12.83
C VAL A 64 -12.07 -8.62 -12.48
N TYR A 65 -11.35 -9.07 -11.47
CA TYR A 65 -10.09 -8.49 -11.02
C TYR A 65 -8.94 -9.47 -11.29
N CYS A 66 -7.84 -8.96 -11.83
CA CYS A 66 -6.64 -9.70 -12.13
C CYS A 66 -5.67 -9.63 -10.94
N TYR A 67 -5.48 -10.73 -10.22
CA TYR A 67 -4.53 -10.80 -9.13
C TYR A 67 -3.14 -11.22 -9.61
N ALA A 68 -2.09 -10.60 -9.07
CA ALA A 68 -0.75 -11.16 -9.09
C ALA A 68 -0.60 -12.11 -7.89
N ARG A 69 -0.53 -13.42 -8.13
CA ARG A 69 -0.42 -14.44 -7.07
C ARG A 69 0.93 -15.12 -7.11
N GLY A 70 1.53 -15.30 -5.94
CA GLY A 70 2.70 -16.14 -5.74
C GLY A 70 2.29 -17.55 -5.34
N ALA A 71 2.89 -18.57 -5.96
CA ALA A 71 2.84 -19.94 -5.49
C ALA A 71 4.26 -20.46 -5.25
N TYR A 72 4.49 -21.07 -4.09
CA TYR A 72 5.75 -21.72 -3.79
C TYR A 72 5.79 -23.10 -4.46
N ARG A 73 6.71 -23.29 -5.40
CA ARG A 73 6.92 -24.55 -6.13
C ARG A 73 8.42 -24.77 -6.31
N GLU A 74 8.87 -26.01 -6.15
CA GLU A 74 10.27 -26.41 -6.41
C GLU A 74 11.34 -25.55 -5.70
N GLY A 75 11.03 -25.06 -4.50
CA GLY A 75 11.98 -24.26 -3.71
C GLY A 75 11.97 -22.75 -4.04
N ALA A 76 11.16 -22.31 -4.99
CA ALA A 76 11.07 -20.91 -5.42
C ALA A 76 9.62 -20.39 -5.40
N CYS A 77 9.47 -19.06 -5.26
CA CYS A 77 8.19 -18.40 -5.47
C CYS A 77 7.99 -18.10 -6.96
N HIS A 78 6.88 -18.57 -7.52
CA HIS A 78 6.48 -18.30 -8.90
C HIS A 78 5.25 -17.41 -8.92
N TYR A 79 5.32 -16.30 -9.66
CA TYR A 79 4.21 -15.38 -9.81
C TYR A 79 3.44 -15.64 -11.09
N PHE A 80 2.12 -15.59 -11.01
CA PHE A 80 1.21 -15.73 -12.14
C PHE A 80 0.00 -14.80 -11.96
N LEU A 81 -0.69 -14.55 -13.08
CA LEU A 81 -1.91 -13.76 -13.10
C LEU A 81 -3.13 -14.66 -13.00
N GLU A 82 -4.12 -14.23 -12.21
CA GLU A 82 -5.37 -14.95 -12.01
C GLU A 82 -6.55 -13.97 -12.03
N ASP A 83 -7.46 -14.15 -12.98
CA ASP A 83 -8.72 -13.40 -13.02
C ASP A 83 -9.75 -14.03 -12.08
N LYS A 84 -10.36 -13.22 -11.23
CA LYS A 84 -11.42 -13.62 -10.30
C LYS A 84 -12.50 -12.56 -10.19
N GLU A 85 -13.75 -12.98 -10.12
CA GLU A 85 -14.85 -12.06 -9.81
C GLU A 85 -14.88 -11.74 -8.31
N VAL A 86 -14.80 -10.46 -7.98
CA VAL A 86 -14.72 -9.96 -6.61
C VAL A 86 -15.61 -8.74 -6.40
N LEU A 87 -15.80 -8.34 -5.14
CA LEU A 87 -16.45 -7.09 -4.82
C LEU A 87 -15.54 -5.91 -5.16
N LEU A 88 -16.14 -4.77 -5.47
CA LEU A 88 -15.41 -3.55 -5.75
C LEU A 88 -14.56 -3.09 -4.55
N ASP A 89 -15.05 -3.28 -3.31
CA ASP A 89 -14.27 -3.01 -2.10
C ASP A 89 -12.97 -3.85 -2.04
N ASP A 90 -13.08 -5.17 -2.20
CA ASP A 90 -11.94 -6.10 -2.18
C ASP A 90 -10.90 -5.72 -3.25
N ALA A 91 -11.36 -5.35 -4.45
CA ALA A 91 -10.49 -4.92 -5.53
C ALA A 91 -9.76 -3.61 -5.23
N LEU A 92 -10.43 -2.62 -4.62
CA LEU A 92 -9.80 -1.35 -4.25
C LEU A 92 -8.71 -1.55 -3.18
N ARG A 93 -8.97 -2.41 -2.20
CA ARG A 93 -8.01 -2.75 -1.13
C ARG A 93 -6.78 -3.47 -1.68
N ASP A 94 -6.96 -4.50 -2.49
CA ASP A 94 -5.84 -5.21 -3.11
C ASP A 94 -5.07 -4.32 -4.09
N PHE A 95 -5.76 -3.44 -4.84
CA PHE A 95 -5.12 -2.54 -5.79
C PHE A 95 -4.19 -1.54 -5.09
N VAL A 96 -4.61 -0.94 -3.97
CA VAL A 96 -3.73 -0.02 -3.24
C VAL A 96 -2.50 -0.72 -2.68
N PHE A 97 -2.65 -1.93 -2.13
CA PHE A 97 -1.51 -2.71 -1.64
C PHE A 97 -0.56 -3.13 -2.74
N THR A 98 -1.10 -3.64 -3.86
CA THR A 98 -0.29 -3.97 -5.03
C THR A 98 0.48 -2.74 -5.50
N TRP A 99 -0.16 -1.55 -5.53
CA TRP A 99 0.50 -0.35 -6.01
C TRP A 99 1.57 0.17 -5.04
N VAL A 100 1.30 0.25 -3.73
CA VAL A 100 2.35 0.64 -2.78
C VAL A 100 3.50 -0.36 -2.79
N ASP A 101 3.24 -1.67 -2.84
CA ASP A 101 4.29 -2.69 -2.92
C ASP A 101 5.16 -2.58 -4.17
N THR A 102 4.64 -2.05 -5.28
CA THR A 102 5.48 -1.84 -6.48
C THR A 102 6.55 -0.76 -6.30
N HIS A 103 6.39 0.14 -5.34
CA HIS A 103 7.29 1.28 -5.14
C HIS A 103 7.96 1.29 -3.76
N HIS A 104 7.27 0.81 -2.74
CA HIS A 104 7.63 0.84 -1.32
C HIS A 104 7.38 -0.54 -0.69
N SER A 105 7.99 -1.59 -1.24
CA SER A 105 7.83 -2.95 -0.68
C SER A 105 8.31 -3.01 0.77
N GLY A 106 7.51 -3.58 1.66
CA GLY A 106 7.83 -3.64 3.10
C GLY A 106 7.45 -2.38 3.88
N TRP A 107 6.62 -1.51 3.29
CA TRP A 107 6.07 -0.30 3.92
C TRP A 107 5.33 -0.58 5.25
N GLU A 108 4.91 -1.82 5.48
CA GLU A 108 4.22 -2.28 6.68
C GLU A 108 5.16 -2.70 7.84
N ILE A 109 6.46 -2.75 7.59
CA ILE A 109 7.43 -3.39 8.48
C ILE A 109 8.17 -2.35 9.33
N ASN A 110 8.58 -2.76 10.53
CA ASN A 110 9.29 -1.91 11.50
C ASN A 110 8.47 -0.67 11.86
N ASP A 111 9.02 0.52 11.61
CA ASP A 111 8.38 1.82 11.85
C ASP A 111 7.15 2.03 10.95
N GLY A 112 7.09 1.33 9.83
CA GLY A 112 5.93 1.27 8.96
C GLY A 112 5.78 2.49 8.03
N GLY A 113 4.55 2.74 7.64
CA GLY A 113 4.22 3.77 6.66
C GLY A 113 2.73 3.93 6.48
N SER A 114 2.34 5.00 5.81
CA SER A 114 0.94 5.25 5.49
C SER A 114 0.80 5.96 4.15
N GLY A 115 -0.41 5.97 3.63
CA GLY A 115 -0.66 6.70 2.41
C GLY A 115 -2.12 6.82 2.04
N VAL A 116 -2.30 7.49 0.92
CA VAL A 116 -3.61 7.80 0.34
C VAL A 116 -3.54 7.52 -1.15
N MET A 117 -4.38 6.60 -1.61
CA MET A 117 -4.67 6.42 -3.02
C MET A 117 -5.96 7.19 -3.37
N THR A 118 -5.92 7.96 -4.44
CA THR A 118 -7.11 8.64 -4.99
C THR A 118 -7.33 8.22 -6.43
N ILE A 119 -8.56 7.84 -6.75
CA ILE A 119 -9.02 7.55 -8.11
C ILE A 119 -10.07 8.61 -8.45
N ASN A 120 -9.75 9.49 -9.40
CA ASN A 120 -10.74 10.38 -9.99
C ASN A 120 -11.29 9.72 -11.25
N VAL A 121 -12.53 9.25 -11.18
CA VAL A 121 -13.16 8.45 -12.23
C VAL A 121 -13.46 9.32 -13.45
N THR A 122 -13.93 10.55 -13.21
CA THR A 122 -14.24 11.53 -14.27
C THR A 122 -13.01 11.90 -15.10
N LEU A 123 -11.87 12.12 -14.44
CA LEU A 123 -10.61 12.48 -15.09
C LEU A 123 -9.78 11.25 -15.50
N HIS A 124 -10.21 10.05 -15.14
CA HIS A 124 -9.47 8.80 -15.31
C HIS A 124 -8.04 8.84 -14.71
N THR A 125 -7.86 9.58 -13.62
CA THR A 125 -6.55 9.74 -12.97
C THR A 125 -6.46 8.93 -11.68
N PHE A 126 -5.28 8.37 -11.46
CA PHE A 126 -4.95 7.59 -10.27
C PHE A 126 -3.73 8.26 -9.64
N THR A 127 -3.74 8.49 -8.34
CA THR A 127 -2.62 9.06 -7.59
C THR A 127 -2.38 8.29 -6.31
N LEU A 128 -1.12 8.03 -5.97
CA LEU A 128 -0.69 7.43 -4.71
C LEU A 128 0.25 8.40 -4.01
N ALA A 129 -0.13 8.87 -2.83
CA ALA A 129 0.75 9.57 -1.90
C ALA A 129 1.16 8.60 -0.79
N HIS A 130 2.45 8.54 -0.48
CA HIS A 130 3.02 7.64 0.53
C HIS A 130 3.98 8.40 1.45
N THR A 131 3.97 8.01 2.72
CA THR A 131 4.88 8.48 3.76
C THR A 131 5.49 7.27 4.45
N GLU A 132 6.81 7.16 4.40
CA GLU A 132 7.58 6.20 5.20
C GLU A 132 7.80 6.78 6.60
N TYR A 133 7.71 5.93 7.62
CA TYR A 133 8.08 6.29 8.98
C TYR A 133 9.46 5.72 9.28
N CYS A 134 10.30 6.52 9.92
CA CYS A 134 11.59 6.10 10.44
C CYS A 134 11.80 6.69 11.82
N MET A 135 12.31 5.89 12.75
CA MET A 135 12.76 6.37 14.05
C MET A 135 14.21 6.84 13.98
N GLU A 136 14.47 8.09 14.36
CA GLU A 136 15.84 8.60 14.48
C GLU A 136 16.61 7.83 15.55
N CYS A 137 17.77 7.29 15.18
CA CYS A 137 18.71 6.66 16.10
C CYS A 137 19.73 7.70 16.59
N ASN A 138 19.87 7.84 17.91
CA ASN A 138 20.86 8.72 18.53
C ASN A 138 21.80 7.90 19.41
N ASP A 139 23.09 7.93 19.11
CA ASP A 139 24.13 7.22 19.87
C ASP A 139 24.84 8.16 20.85
N TYR A 140 24.89 7.75 22.12
CA TYR A 140 25.59 8.47 23.18
C TYR A 140 26.62 7.56 23.85
N THR A 141 27.87 8.01 23.88
CA THR A 141 28.94 7.33 24.62
C THR A 141 29.38 8.19 25.81
N TYR A 142 29.36 7.59 26.99
CA TYR A 142 29.81 8.19 28.25
C TYR A 142 31.03 7.42 28.76
N ASP A 143 32.08 8.14 29.16
CA ASP A 143 33.22 7.56 29.89
C ASP A 143 33.14 7.93 31.37
N LEU A 144 33.54 6.98 32.23
CA LEU A 144 33.66 7.21 33.66
C LEU A 144 35.12 6.99 34.09
N SER A 145 35.96 7.96 33.75
CA SER A 145 37.28 8.14 34.36
C SER A 145 37.15 8.93 35.66
N GLY A 146 38.06 8.68 36.62
CA GLY A 146 37.95 9.08 38.03
C GLY A 146 37.84 10.58 38.35
N ASP A 147 37.83 11.46 37.34
CA ASP A 147 37.69 12.92 37.49
C ASP A 147 36.34 13.49 37.01
N GLY A 148 35.35 12.64 36.66
CA GLY A 148 33.95 13.04 36.44
C GLY A 148 33.37 12.69 35.06
N LEU A 149 32.03 12.73 34.96
CA LEU A 149 31.27 12.37 33.75
C LEU A 149 31.47 13.39 32.62
N SER A 150 31.92 12.92 31.45
CA SER A 150 31.96 13.72 30.22
C SER A 150 31.38 12.94 29.03
N ILE A 151 30.66 13.65 28.15
CA ILE A 151 30.09 13.12 26.89
C ILE A 151 31.19 13.16 25.83
N ILE A 152 31.46 12.04 25.16
CA ILE A 152 32.59 11.93 24.21
C ILE A 152 32.20 12.26 22.77
N THR A 153 31.02 11.88 22.28
CA THR A 153 30.55 12.19 20.91
C THR A 153 29.02 12.06 20.81
N GLN A 154 28.40 12.88 19.94
CA GLN A 154 27.03 12.72 19.45
C GLN A 154 27.12 12.47 17.93
N SER A 155 26.70 11.29 17.46
CA SER A 155 26.50 11.04 16.02
C SER A 155 25.01 11.12 15.73
N LEU A 156 24.66 11.89 14.70
CA LEU A 156 23.33 11.93 14.09
C LEU A 156 23.47 11.21 12.75
N ASP A 157 23.24 9.91 12.74
CA ASP A 157 23.13 9.15 11.49
C ASP A 157 21.68 9.25 11.03
N ALA A 158 21.41 10.26 10.21
CA ALA A 158 20.19 10.34 9.41
C ALA A 158 20.42 9.56 8.12
N ASN A 159 19.71 8.45 7.94
CA ASN A 159 19.52 7.86 6.62
C ASN A 159 18.10 7.36 6.45
#